data_AF-A0A926BF71-F1
#
_entry.id   AF-A0A926BF71-F1
#
_cell.length_a   1.000
_cell.length_b   1.000
_cell.length_c   1.000
_cell.angle_alpha   90.00
_cell.angle_beta   90.00
_cell.angle_gamma   90.00
#
_symmetry.space_group_name_H-M   'P 1'
#
loop_
_entity.id
_entity.type
_entity.pdbx_description
1 polymer ?
#
loop_
_entity_poly.entity_id
_entity_poly.type
_entity_poly.pdbx_seq_one_letter_code
_entity_poly.pdbx_strand_id
1 'polypeptide(L)'
;MDEPQAAQIEHSGIVPERLEKLRHLQAAGLDPFAPETFDRTHLLAEVHDKCDAMLEQTVSVAGRIVGIRWMGKAAFMTLQDDAPVGNPGRAQLYVRR
;
A
#
# COMPACT_ATOMS: atom_id res chain seq x y z
N MET A 1 4.11 32.18 -21.30
CA MET A 1 5.01 31.49 -20.34
C MET A 1 4.06 31.04 -19.24
N ASP A 2 3.41 29.90 -19.47
CA ASP A 2 2.38 29.38 -18.56
C ASP A 2 3.06 28.84 -17.31
N GLU A 3 2.87 29.52 -16.18
CA GLU A 3 3.19 28.95 -14.88
C GLU A 3 2.33 27.72 -14.64
N PRO A 4 2.87 26.63 -14.08
CA PRO A 4 2.04 25.48 -13.74
C PRO A 4 1.11 25.90 -12.61
N GLN A 5 -0.20 25.97 -12.90
CA GLN A 5 -1.25 26.11 -11.90
C GLN A 5 -1.08 24.96 -10.89
N ALA A 6 -0.48 25.24 -9.73
CA ALA A 6 -0.50 24.31 -8.61
C ALA A 6 -1.97 24.13 -8.22
N ALA A 7 -2.52 22.98 -8.59
CA ALA A 7 -3.90 22.61 -8.28
C ALA A 7 -4.16 22.89 -6.80
N GLN A 8 -5.04 23.86 -6.52
CA GLN A 8 -5.57 24.10 -5.19
C GLN A 8 -6.45 22.91 -4.82
N ILE A 9 -5.83 21.85 -4.31
CA ILE A 9 -6.56 20.72 -3.83
C ILE A 9 -7.01 21.07 -2.41
N GLU A 10 -8.29 21.44 -2.26
CA GLU A 10 -8.95 21.68 -0.97
C GLU A 10 -9.03 20.38 -0.14
N HIS A 11 -7.89 19.95 0.41
CA HIS A 11 -7.82 18.85 1.38
C HIS A 11 -8.04 19.43 2.77
N SER A 12 -9.29 19.56 3.20
CA SER A 12 -9.72 20.20 4.47
C SER A 12 -9.20 19.55 5.78
N GLY A 13 -8.13 18.75 5.76
CA GLY A 13 -7.49 18.20 6.97
C GLY A 13 -6.57 16.98 6.76
N ILE A 14 -6.64 16.32 5.60
CA ILE A 14 -5.89 15.08 5.35
C ILE A 14 -4.39 15.31 5.14
N VAL A 15 -4.02 16.34 4.39
CA VAL A 15 -2.61 16.68 4.12
C VAL A 15 -1.82 16.96 5.40
N PRO A 16 -2.30 17.84 6.32
CA PRO A 16 -1.57 18.09 7.55
C PRO A 16 -1.44 16.85 8.43
N GLU A 17 -2.50 16.02 8.54
CA GLU A 17 -2.44 14.76 9.31
C GLU A 17 -1.38 13.79 8.75
N ARG A 18 -1.31 13.63 7.42
CA ARG A 18 -0.28 12.79 6.78
C ARG A 18 1.13 13.32 7.02
N LEU A 19 1.31 14.63 7.00
CA LEU A 19 2.60 15.25 7.27
C LEU A 19 3.04 15.07 8.72
N GLU A 20 2.10 15.17 9.67
CA GLU A 20 2.38 14.89 11.08
C GLU A 20 2.81 13.42 11.29
N LYS A 21 2.09 12.48 10.70
CA LYS A 21 2.45 11.04 10.73
C LYS A 21 3.84 10.81 10.14
N LEU A 22 4.17 11.46 9.02
CA LEU A 22 5.50 11.39 8.43
C LEU A 22 6.59 11.86 9.41
N ARG A 23 6.39 13.02 10.04
CA ARG A 23 7.35 13.55 11.04
C ARG A 23 7.53 12.62 12.23
N HIS A 24 6.44 12.02 12.73
CA HIS A 24 6.53 11.04 13.82
C HIS A 24 7.32 9.79 13.42
N LEU A 25 7.13 9.28 12.20
CA LEU A 25 7.87 8.13 11.68
C LEU A 25 9.36 8.45 11.54
N GLN A 26 9.70 9.62 10.99
CA GLN A 26 11.07 10.08 10.87
C GLN A 26 11.75 10.30 12.23
N ALA A 27 11.04 10.88 13.21
CA ALA A 27 11.55 11.05 14.57
C ALA A 27 11.79 9.71 15.29
N ALA A 28 11.04 8.66 14.94
CA ALA A 28 11.26 7.30 15.42
C ALA A 28 12.39 6.55 14.69
N GLY A 29 13.06 7.20 13.72
CA GLY A 29 14.12 6.58 12.91
C GLY A 29 13.62 5.66 11.79
N LEU A 30 12.30 5.68 11.52
CA LEU A 30 11.66 4.87 10.49
C LEU A 30 11.25 5.79 9.33
N ASP A 31 12.20 6.18 8.48
CA ASP A 31 11.91 7.05 7.34
C ASP A 31 11.27 6.23 6.19
N PRO A 32 9.98 6.44 5.86
CA PRO A 32 9.27 5.61 4.87
C PRO A 32 9.78 5.79 3.43
N PHE A 33 10.57 6.84 3.18
CA PHE A 33 11.11 7.19 1.87
C PHE A 33 12.63 6.99 1.78
N ALA A 34 13.24 6.40 2.81
CA ALA A 34 14.60 5.91 2.68
C ALA A 34 14.69 4.93 1.49
N PRO A 35 15.85 4.83 0.81
CA PRO A 35 16.07 3.85 -0.25
C PRO A 35 16.16 2.44 0.35
N GLU A 36 15.01 1.92 0.77
CA GLU A 36 14.83 0.56 1.29
C GLU A 36 14.07 -0.25 0.25
N THR A 37 14.62 -1.39 -0.12
CA THR A 37 14.02 -2.31 -1.08
C THR A 37 13.34 -3.44 -0.35
N PHE A 38 12.08 -3.68 -0.68
CA PHE A 38 11.36 -4.86 -0.22
C PHE A 38 11.42 -5.96 -1.27
N ASP A 39 12.01 -7.10 -0.92
CA ASP A 39 12.03 -8.30 -1.76
C ASP A 39 10.63 -8.94 -1.83
N ARG A 40 9.91 -8.66 -2.92
CA ARG A 40 8.64 -9.34 -3.23
C ARG A 40 8.91 -10.66 -3.95
N THR A 41 8.16 -11.70 -3.61
CA THR A 41 8.28 -13.01 -4.27
C THR A 41 7.37 -13.15 -5.47
N HIS A 42 6.18 -12.53 -5.45
CA HIS A 42 5.17 -12.66 -6.50
C HIS A 42 4.42 -11.35 -6.76
N LEU A 43 3.89 -11.18 -7.97
CA LEU A 43 2.91 -10.14 -8.26
C LEU A 43 1.52 -10.56 -7.74
N LEU A 44 0.69 -9.58 -7.38
CA LEU A 44 -0.68 -9.86 -6.93
C LEU A 44 -1.53 -10.56 -7.99
N ALA A 45 -1.30 -10.26 -9.27
CA ALA A 45 -1.98 -10.93 -10.37
C ALA A 45 -1.63 -12.42 -10.45
N GLU A 46 -0.37 -12.78 -10.20
CA GLU A 46 0.09 -14.17 -10.23
C GLU A 46 -0.45 -14.97 -9.04
N VAL A 47 -0.47 -14.36 -7.85
CA VAL A 47 -1.06 -14.99 -6.66
C VAL A 47 -2.55 -15.23 -6.85
N HIS A 48 -3.26 -14.31 -7.51
CA HIS A 48 -4.67 -14.50 -7.83
C HIS A 48 -4.90 -15.62 -8.85
N ASP A 49 -4.09 -15.68 -9.91
CA ASP A 49 -4.22 -16.68 -10.98
C ASP A 49 -3.83 -18.10 -10.51
N LYS A 50 -2.79 -18.19 -9.67
CA LYS A 50 -2.24 -19.46 -9.16
C LYS A 50 -2.63 -19.77 -7.72
N CYS A 51 -3.75 -19.21 -7.25
CA CYS A 51 -4.19 -19.33 -5.85
C CYS A 51 -4.15 -20.78 -5.34
N ASP A 52 -4.70 -21.72 -6.11
CA ASP A 52 -4.78 -23.15 -5.74
C ASP A 52 -3.39 -23.80 -5.52
N ALA A 53 -2.41 -23.46 -6.37
CA ALA A 53 -1.05 -24.00 -6.28
C ALA A 53 -0.20 -23.35 -5.17
N MET A 54 -0.68 -22.23 -4.60
CA MET A 54 0.05 -21.39 -3.66
C MET A 54 -0.55 -21.39 -2.25
N LEU A 55 -1.62 -22.17 -2.01
CA LEU A 55 -2.32 -22.27 -0.73
C LEU A 55 -1.41 -22.65 0.45
N GLU A 56 -0.35 -23.41 0.21
CA GLU A 56 0.59 -23.86 1.25
C GLU A 56 1.93 -23.10 1.23
N GLN A 57 2.05 -22.06 0.39
CA GLN A 57 3.29 -21.32 0.21
C GLN A 57 3.25 -19.98 0.93
N THR A 58 4.35 -19.61 1.56
CA THR A 58 4.52 -18.25 2.10
C THR A 58 4.88 -17.31 0.96
N VAL A 59 4.06 -16.29 0.74
CA VAL A 59 4.26 -15.27 -0.30
C VAL A 59 4.50 -13.90 0.32
N SER A 60 5.37 -13.11 -0.32
CA SER A 60 5.65 -11.72 0.04
C SER A 60 5.21 -10.85 -1.12
N VAL A 61 4.27 -9.93 -0.86
CA VAL A 61 3.67 -9.06 -1.86
C VAL A 61 3.79 -7.60 -1.44
N ALA A 62 3.86 -6.69 -2.42
CA ALA A 62 3.92 -5.25 -2.20
C ALA A 62 2.94 -4.54 -3.14
N GLY A 63 2.46 -3.37 -2.74
CA GLY A 63 1.50 -2.58 -3.52
C GLY A 63 0.95 -1.39 -2.75
N ARG A 64 -0.01 -0.69 -3.37
CA ARG A 64 -0.74 0.43 -2.78
C ARG A 64 -1.91 -0.07 -1.94
N ILE A 65 -2.01 0.41 -0.70
CA ILE A 65 -3.21 0.19 0.12
C ILE A 65 -4.33 1.11 -0.39
N VAL A 66 -5.43 0.52 -0.84
CA VAL A 66 -6.59 1.24 -1.38
C VAL A 66 -7.69 1.43 -0.34
N GLY A 67 -7.77 0.50 0.62
CA GLY A 67 -8.76 0.56 1.70
C GLY A 67 -8.39 -0.31 2.87
N ILE A 68 -8.76 0.14 4.07
CA ILE A 68 -8.59 -0.61 5.33
C ILE A 68 -9.93 -0.62 6.04
N ARG A 69 -10.32 -1.78 6.56
CA ARG A 69 -11.52 -1.99 7.39
C ARG A 69 -11.08 -2.53 8.75
N TRP A 70 -11.34 -1.74 9.78
CA TRP A 70 -11.00 -2.10 11.16
C TRP A 70 -12.16 -2.88 11.79
N MET A 71 -11.85 -4.03 12.37
CA MET A 71 -12.78 -4.96 13.01
C MET A 71 -12.29 -5.29 14.43
N GLY A 72 -12.01 -4.25 15.23
CA GLY A 72 -11.50 -4.39 16.59
C GLY A 72 -10.08 -4.94 16.63
N LYS A 73 -9.93 -6.25 16.92
CA LYS A 73 -8.61 -6.94 16.96
C LYS A 73 -8.14 -7.44 15.60
N ALA A 74 -9.00 -7.37 14.59
CA ALA A 74 -8.66 -7.73 13.21
C ALA A 74 -8.80 -6.51 12.29
N ALA A 75 -8.09 -6.54 11.18
CA ALA A 75 -8.20 -5.59 10.09
C ALA A 75 -8.17 -6.34 8.76
N PHE A 76 -9.00 -5.88 7.82
CA PHE A 76 -8.96 -6.32 6.44
C PHE A 76 -8.47 -5.16 5.58
N MET A 77 -7.42 -5.39 4.79
CA MET A 77 -6.80 -4.35 3.97
C MET A 77 -6.81 -4.79 2.51
N THR A 78 -7.15 -3.90 1.60
CA THR A 78 -7.06 -4.18 0.16
C THR A 78 -5.76 -3.59 -0.38
N LEU A 79 -4.90 -4.46 -0.89
CA LEU A 79 -3.67 -4.12 -1.58
C LEU A 79 -3.90 -4.16 -3.09
N GLN A 80 -3.40 -3.16 -3.81
CA GLN A 80 -3.42 -3.07 -5.26
C GLN A 80 -1.99 -2.84 -5.78
N ASP A 81 -1.52 -3.73 -6.64
CA ASP A 81 -0.21 -3.63 -7.27
C ASP A 81 -0.36 -3.06 -8.68
N ASP A 82 0.68 -2.35 -9.13
CA ASP A 82 0.75 -1.81 -10.48
C ASP A 82 1.40 -2.88 -11.36
N ALA A 83 0.56 -3.82 -11.82
CA ALA A 83 1.03 -4.92 -12.65
C ALA A 83 1.39 -4.39 -14.06
N PRO A 84 2.53 -4.81 -14.64
CA PRO A 84 2.96 -4.37 -15.96
C PRO A 84 2.06 -4.84 -17.12
N VAL A 85 1.11 -5.74 -16.86
CA VAL A 85 0.19 -6.31 -17.86
C VAL A 85 -1.25 -5.92 -17.54
N GLY A 86 -1.69 -4.78 -18.08
CA GLY A 86 -3.09 -4.42 -18.39
C GLY A 86 -4.14 -4.33 -17.29
N ASN A 87 -4.00 -5.03 -16.16
CA ASN A 87 -4.96 -5.04 -15.06
C ASN A 87 -4.22 -5.05 -13.71
N PRO A 88 -4.45 -4.06 -12.82
CA PRO A 88 -3.81 -4.05 -11.52
C PRO A 88 -4.27 -5.25 -10.67
N GLY A 89 -3.30 -6.03 -10.19
CA GLY A 89 -3.57 -7.14 -9.28
C GLY A 89 -4.10 -6.61 -7.95
N ARG A 90 -5.15 -7.24 -7.41
CA ARG A 90 -5.74 -6.88 -6.11
C ARG A 90 -5.81 -8.09 -5.20
N ALA A 91 -5.44 -7.92 -3.94
CA ALA A 91 -5.67 -8.92 -2.91
C ALA A 91 -6.18 -8.29 -1.62
N GLN A 92 -6.92 -9.09 -0.85
CA GLN A 92 -7.32 -8.73 0.51
C GLN A 92 -6.40 -9.41 1.52
N LEU A 93 -5.81 -8.60 2.39
CA LEU A 93 -4.96 -9.01 3.49
C LEU A 93 -5.81 -9.10 4.76
N TYR A 94 -5.68 -10.20 5.47
CA TYR A 94 -6.19 -10.34 6.84
C TYR A 94 -5.03 -10.09 7.81
N VAL A 95 -5.22 -9.13 8.72
CA VAL A 95 -4.26 -8.82 9.77
C VAL A 95 -4.98 -8.94 11.11
N ARG A 96 -4.36 -9.63 12.07
CA ARG A 96 -4.84 -9.65 13.46
C ARG A 96 -3.72 -9.24 14.39
N ARG A 97 -4.08 -8.53 15.47
CA ARG A 97 -3.19 -8.22 16.59
C ARG A 97 -3.49 -9.11 17.79
#